data_AF-A0A851AA23-F1
#
_entry.id   AF-A0A851AA23-F1
#
_cell.length_a   1.000
_cell.length_b   1.000
_cell.length_c   1.000
_cell.angle_alpha   90.00
_cell.angle_beta   90.00
_cell.angle_gamma   90.00
#
_symmetry.space_group_name_H-M   'P 1'
#
loop_
_entity.id
_entity.type
_entity.pdbx_description
1 polymer ?
#
loop_
_entity_poly.entity_id
_entity_poly.type
_entity_poly.pdbx_seq_one_letter_code
_entity_poly.pdbx_strand_id
1 'polypeptide(L)'
;IPLGDAVYLTALPPEGPRAPQAPEALWGLNASRQEQRLLSWLKEQAPASSCHLKCLQILKGLRDLRGQGLEEPFCSQWGRVLSSYVLKTALFSLLLQGPLEAWDARFLVERLEDLVLYLRDCLRKQVLMHFFLGNTSLPEAVALPRFLKEAAPVNLLAAFDGPTLDLAAFQLINTWIQAPHIIRMYSSPRYLRPALTP
;
A
#
# COMPACT_ATOMS: atom_id res chain seq x y z
N ILE A 1 -10.66 -20.17 -5.85
CA ILE A 1 -12.11 -20.51 -5.88
C ILE A 1 -12.91 -19.24 -6.21
N PRO A 2 -13.72 -19.20 -7.27
CA PRO A 2 -14.51 -18.00 -7.60
C PRO A 2 -15.65 -17.80 -6.59
N LEU A 3 -15.86 -16.56 -6.16
CA LEU A 3 -16.93 -16.16 -5.22
C LEU A 3 -18.09 -15.40 -5.90
N GLY A 4 -18.01 -15.19 -7.22
CA GLY A 4 -18.91 -14.31 -7.97
C GLY A 4 -18.28 -12.95 -8.27
N ASP A 5 -18.80 -12.25 -9.30
CA ASP A 5 -18.31 -10.94 -9.78
C ASP A 5 -16.80 -10.84 -10.01
N ALA A 6 -16.18 -11.98 -10.33
CA ALA A 6 -14.73 -12.19 -10.46
C ALA A 6 -13.91 -11.75 -9.23
N VAL A 7 -14.45 -12.04 -8.05
CA VAL A 7 -13.70 -12.15 -6.81
C VAL A 7 -13.23 -13.60 -6.67
N TYR A 8 -11.98 -13.78 -6.27
CA TYR A 8 -11.38 -15.11 -6.14
C TYR A 8 -10.77 -15.31 -4.76
N LEU A 9 -10.95 -16.49 -4.18
CA LEU A 9 -10.13 -16.96 -3.09
C LEU A 9 -8.82 -17.52 -3.64
N THR A 10 -7.71 -17.01 -3.12
CA THR A 10 -6.34 -17.44 -3.44
C THR A 10 -5.73 -18.08 -2.20
N ALA A 11 -5.10 -19.24 -2.32
CA ALA A 11 -4.44 -19.87 -1.18
C ALA A 11 -3.30 -18.98 -0.68
N LEU A 12 -3.26 -18.73 0.64
CA LEU A 12 -2.15 -18.05 1.29
C LEU A 12 -1.05 -19.06 1.59
N PRO A 13 0.23 -18.70 1.35
CA PRO A 13 1.34 -19.53 1.81
C PRO A 13 1.34 -19.59 3.36
N PRO A 14 1.81 -20.69 3.96
CA PRO A 14 1.91 -20.81 5.40
C PRO A 14 2.88 -19.75 5.96
N GLU A 15 2.40 -18.95 6.92
CA GLU A 15 3.18 -17.90 7.58
C GLU A 15 4.17 -18.50 8.61
N GLY A 16 5.39 -18.80 8.17
CA GLY A 16 6.57 -19.01 9.03
C GLY A 16 6.53 -20.19 10.03
N PRO A 17 7.63 -20.43 10.77
CA PRO A 17 7.81 -21.66 11.57
C PRO A 17 6.97 -21.73 12.86
N ARG A 18 6.11 -20.75 13.15
CA ARG A 18 5.41 -20.59 14.44
C ARG A 18 3.88 -20.52 14.32
N ALA A 19 3.30 -20.86 13.18
CA ALA A 19 1.87 -21.15 13.15
C ALA A 19 1.62 -22.48 13.89
N PRO A 20 0.60 -22.59 14.77
CA PRO A 20 0.19 -23.88 15.30
C PRO A 20 -0.12 -24.84 14.15
N GLN A 21 0.16 -26.12 14.35
CA GLN A 21 0.03 -27.23 13.39
C GLN A 21 -1.44 -27.52 13.01
N ALA A 22 -2.17 -26.52 12.53
CA ALA A 22 -3.46 -26.68 11.87
C ALA A 22 -3.22 -26.46 10.36
N PRO A 23 -3.43 -27.47 9.51
CA PRO A 23 -3.45 -27.29 8.06
C PRO A 23 -4.79 -26.65 7.66
N GLU A 24 -5.10 -25.48 8.22
CA GLU A 24 -6.18 -24.67 7.68
C GLU A 24 -5.63 -23.97 6.44
N ALA A 25 -6.15 -24.38 5.28
CA ALA A 25 -5.92 -23.63 4.05
C ALA A 25 -6.48 -22.22 4.25
N LEU A 26 -5.62 -21.27 4.58
CA LEU A 26 -6.01 -19.86 4.68
C LEU A 26 -6.20 -19.34 3.26
N TRP A 27 -7.40 -18.83 2.98
CA TRP A 27 -7.73 -18.26 1.68
C TRP A 27 -7.72 -16.74 1.78
N GLY A 28 -6.86 -16.10 0.99
CA GLY A 28 -6.87 -14.66 0.78
C GLY A 28 -7.91 -14.26 -0.25
N LEU A 29 -8.62 -13.16 0.00
CA LEU A 29 -9.55 -12.58 -0.96
C LEU A 29 -8.77 -11.77 -2.01
N ASN A 30 -8.95 -12.12 -3.27
CA ASN A 30 -8.40 -11.39 -4.40
C ASN A 30 -9.48 -10.47 -4.97
N ALA A 31 -9.31 -9.16 -4.69
CA ALA A 31 -10.14 -8.08 -5.21
C ALA A 31 -9.48 -7.34 -6.40
N SER A 32 -8.56 -7.96 -7.14
CA SER A 32 -7.80 -7.30 -8.21
C SER A 32 -8.69 -6.73 -9.31
N ARG A 33 -9.85 -7.33 -9.60
CA ARG A 33 -10.78 -6.75 -10.58
C ARG A 33 -11.45 -5.47 -10.06
N GLN A 34 -11.79 -5.42 -8.78
CA GLN A 34 -12.34 -4.23 -8.13
C GLN A 34 -11.30 -3.12 -8.08
N GLU A 35 -10.03 -3.46 -7.84
CA GLU A 35 -8.91 -2.53 -7.96
C GLU A 35 -8.75 -1.99 -9.38
N GLN A 36 -8.80 -2.87 -10.39
CA GLN A 36 -8.72 -2.44 -11.78
C GLN A 36 -9.87 -1.49 -12.15
N ARG A 37 -11.10 -1.79 -11.71
CA ARG A 37 -12.25 -0.88 -11.92
C ARG A 37 -12.05 0.47 -11.27
N LEU A 38 -11.60 0.48 -10.02
CA LEU A 38 -11.29 1.73 -9.31
C LEU A 38 -10.19 2.52 -10.03
N LEU A 39 -9.12 1.85 -10.46
CA LEU A 39 -8.02 2.50 -11.19
C LEU A 39 -8.49 3.08 -12.54
N SER A 40 -9.33 2.35 -13.28
CA SER A 40 -9.93 2.85 -14.51
C SER A 40 -10.80 4.08 -14.26
N TRP A 41 -11.66 4.01 -13.24
CA TRP A 41 -12.50 5.16 -12.86
C TRP A 41 -11.65 6.36 -12.43
N LEU A 42 -10.64 6.15 -11.58
CA LEU A 42 -9.71 7.22 -11.17
C LEU A 42 -9.00 7.85 -12.36
N LYS A 43 -8.63 7.07 -13.38
CA LYS A 43 -7.99 7.58 -14.59
C LYS A 43 -8.93 8.47 -15.41
N GLU A 44 -10.22 8.20 -15.42
CA GLU A 44 -11.22 9.02 -16.11
C GLU A 44 -11.53 10.31 -15.37
N GLN A 45 -11.49 10.30 -14.03
CA GLN A 45 -11.83 11.45 -13.20
C GLN A 45 -10.64 12.36 -12.85
N ALA A 46 -9.43 11.80 -12.75
CA ALA A 46 -8.25 12.56 -12.39
C ALA A 46 -7.71 13.37 -13.60
N PRO A 47 -6.94 14.44 -13.36
CA PRO A 47 -6.24 15.16 -14.41
C PRO A 47 -5.39 14.22 -15.28
N ALA A 48 -5.29 14.48 -16.58
CA ALA A 48 -4.41 13.72 -17.48
C ALA A 48 -2.94 13.73 -17.02
N SER A 49 -2.54 14.80 -16.33
CA SER A 49 -1.25 15.02 -15.67
C SER A 49 -1.16 14.43 -14.27
N SER A 50 -2.08 13.58 -13.81
CA SER A 50 -2.13 13.20 -12.40
C SER A 50 -0.88 12.44 -11.93
N CYS A 51 -0.41 12.77 -10.71
CA CYS A 51 0.80 12.22 -10.12
C CYS A 51 0.60 11.01 -9.19
N HIS A 52 -0.64 10.58 -8.93
CA HIS A 52 -0.95 9.57 -7.89
C HIS A 52 -0.16 8.25 -8.04
N LEU A 53 -0.02 7.72 -9.27
CA LEU A 53 0.79 6.52 -9.51
C LEU A 53 2.28 6.77 -9.30
N LYS A 54 2.76 7.97 -9.65
CA LYS A 54 4.15 8.37 -9.44
C LYS A 54 4.45 8.51 -7.94
N CYS A 55 3.54 9.05 -7.14
CA CYS A 55 3.65 9.06 -5.68
C CYS A 55 3.83 7.64 -5.14
N LEU A 56 2.98 6.69 -5.59
CA LEU A 56 3.06 5.29 -5.16
C LEU A 56 4.37 4.62 -5.56
N GLN A 57 4.86 4.88 -6.78
CA GLN A 57 6.14 4.35 -7.27
C GLN A 57 7.31 4.88 -6.46
N ILE A 58 7.36 6.20 -6.21
CA ILE A 58 8.43 6.81 -5.39
C ILE A 58 8.40 6.24 -3.98
N LEU A 59 7.21 6.14 -3.37
CA LEU A 59 7.07 5.62 -2.01
C LEU A 59 7.51 4.15 -1.89
N LYS A 60 7.15 3.32 -2.87
CA LYS A 60 7.65 1.93 -2.97
C LYS A 60 9.17 1.91 -3.08
N GLY A 61 9.75 2.73 -3.95
CA GLY A 61 11.20 2.84 -4.11
C GLY A 61 11.90 3.25 -2.81
N LEU A 62 11.37 4.26 -2.10
CA LEU A 62 11.91 4.69 -0.81
C LEU A 62 11.84 3.57 0.24
N ARG A 63 10.71 2.85 0.33
CA ARG A 63 10.57 1.68 1.19
C ARG A 63 11.61 0.62 0.87
N ASP A 64 11.78 0.28 -0.41
CA ASP A 64 12.66 -0.81 -0.84
C ASP A 64 14.13 -0.46 -0.62
N LEU A 65 14.53 0.78 -0.93
CA LEU A 65 15.88 1.30 -0.65
C LEU A 65 16.17 1.31 0.85
N ARG A 66 15.21 1.72 1.67
CA ARG A 66 15.41 1.73 3.12
C ARG A 66 15.49 0.32 3.69
N GLY A 67 14.68 -0.61 3.19
CA GLY A 67 14.67 -2.00 3.63
C GLY A 67 16.05 -2.65 3.60
N GLN A 68 16.86 -2.35 2.58
CA GLN A 68 18.21 -2.90 2.41
C GLN A 68 19.19 -2.46 3.52
N GLY A 69 18.92 -1.37 4.23
CA GLY A 69 19.80 -0.82 5.27
C GLY A 69 19.29 -0.98 6.70
N LEU A 70 18.22 -1.77 6.92
CA LEU A 70 17.68 -2.04 8.25
C LEU A 70 18.25 -3.35 8.81
N GLU A 71 18.47 -3.40 10.13
CA GLU A 71 18.89 -4.61 10.81
C GLU A 71 17.70 -5.56 11.06
N GLU A 72 17.97 -6.87 11.11
CA GLU A 72 16.98 -7.86 11.54
C GLU A 72 16.73 -7.75 13.05
N PRO A 73 15.51 -8.05 13.55
CA PRO A 73 14.37 -8.62 12.83
C PRO A 73 13.49 -7.59 12.10
N PHE A 74 13.78 -6.29 12.23
CA PHE A 74 12.88 -5.23 11.76
C PHE A 74 12.86 -5.08 10.24
N CYS A 75 13.97 -5.39 9.55
CA CYS A 75 14.01 -5.40 8.08
C CYS A 75 12.91 -6.28 7.46
N SER A 76 12.75 -7.52 7.94
CA SER A 76 11.68 -8.41 7.46
C SER A 76 10.27 -7.90 7.78
N GLN A 77 10.09 -7.21 8.91
CA GLN A 77 8.82 -6.60 9.28
C GLN A 77 8.50 -5.34 8.48
N TRP A 78 9.50 -4.52 8.16
CA TRP A 78 9.35 -3.28 7.40
C TRP A 78 8.65 -3.50 6.06
N GLY A 79 9.10 -4.50 5.29
CA GLY A 79 8.49 -4.86 4.01
C GLY A 79 7.07 -5.41 4.14
N ARG A 80 6.76 -6.10 5.26
CA ARG A 80 5.43 -6.65 5.54
C ARG A 80 4.44 -5.57 5.98
N VAL A 81 4.84 -4.70 6.92
CA VAL A 81 4.04 -3.57 7.40
C VAL A 81 3.74 -2.61 6.25
N LEU A 82 4.75 -2.22 5.47
CA LEU A 82 4.60 -1.34 4.32
C LEU A 82 4.47 -2.11 3.01
N SER A 83 3.74 -3.23 3.02
CA SER A 83 3.52 -4.02 1.81
C SER A 83 2.97 -3.17 0.66
N SER A 84 3.19 -3.61 -0.58
CA SER A 84 2.65 -2.91 -1.75
C SER A 84 1.12 -2.78 -1.72
N TYR A 85 0.45 -3.68 -1.00
CA TYR A 85 -0.99 -3.62 -0.77
C TYR A 85 -1.35 -2.47 0.19
N VAL A 86 -0.69 -2.37 1.36
CA VAL A 86 -0.87 -1.28 2.33
C VAL A 86 -0.64 0.09 1.71
N LEU A 87 0.44 0.27 0.95
CA LEU A 87 0.73 1.55 0.29
C LEU A 87 -0.35 1.94 -0.72
N LYS A 88 -0.87 0.96 -1.48
CA LYS A 88 -1.93 1.17 -2.46
C LYS A 88 -3.27 1.48 -1.78
N THR A 89 -3.61 0.78 -0.71
CA THR A 89 -4.82 1.04 0.08
C THR A 89 -4.80 2.45 0.68
N ALA A 90 -3.67 2.89 1.22
CA ALA A 90 -3.51 4.26 1.73
C ALA A 90 -3.69 5.32 0.63
N LEU A 91 -3.11 5.09 -0.55
CA LEU A 91 -3.30 5.97 -1.70
C LEU A 91 -4.77 6.07 -2.10
N PHE A 92 -5.47 4.94 -2.21
CA PHE A 92 -6.89 4.93 -2.57
C PHE A 92 -7.76 5.66 -1.54
N SER A 93 -7.49 5.44 -0.25
CA SER A 93 -8.20 6.17 0.82
C SER A 93 -8.01 7.68 0.71
N LEU A 94 -6.78 8.13 0.43
CA LEU A 94 -6.49 9.56 0.29
C LEU A 94 -7.09 10.16 -0.99
N LEU A 95 -7.06 9.43 -2.11
CA LEU A 95 -7.67 9.84 -3.38
C LEU A 95 -9.19 10.07 -3.25
N LEU A 96 -9.88 9.27 -2.45
CA LEU A 96 -11.34 9.41 -2.25
C LEU A 96 -11.74 10.43 -1.18
N GLN A 97 -10.79 10.98 -0.42
CA GLN A 97 -11.08 11.96 0.64
C GLN A 97 -11.16 13.41 0.15
N GLY A 98 -10.70 13.70 -1.07
CA GLY A 98 -10.62 15.06 -1.60
C GLY A 98 -10.78 15.13 -3.12
N PRO A 99 -10.72 16.34 -3.69
CA PRO A 99 -10.84 16.54 -5.13
C PRO A 99 -9.67 15.89 -5.87
N LEU A 100 -9.97 15.16 -6.96
CA LEU A 100 -8.95 14.46 -7.76
C LEU A 100 -8.05 15.43 -8.53
N GLU A 101 -8.50 16.66 -8.75
CA GLU A 101 -7.74 17.76 -9.33
C GLU A 101 -6.52 18.14 -8.48
N ALA A 102 -6.59 17.92 -7.17
CA ALA A 102 -5.46 18.15 -6.25
C ALA A 102 -4.27 17.21 -6.53
N TRP A 103 -4.46 16.17 -7.35
CA TRP A 103 -3.43 15.22 -7.74
C TRP A 103 -2.72 15.59 -9.05
N ASP A 104 -2.84 16.81 -9.54
CA ASP A 104 -2.06 17.29 -10.69
C ASP A 104 -0.53 17.13 -10.48
N ALA A 105 0.23 16.93 -11.56
CA ALA A 105 1.68 16.73 -11.52
C ALA A 105 2.46 17.82 -10.79
N ARG A 106 1.96 19.06 -10.80
CA ARG A 106 2.62 20.19 -10.13
C ARG A 106 2.69 20.03 -8.61
N PHE A 107 1.78 19.25 -8.03
CA PHE A 107 1.69 19.01 -6.58
C PHE A 107 2.30 17.67 -6.15
N LEU A 108 3.20 17.10 -6.96
CA LEU A 108 3.77 15.76 -6.71
C LEU A 108 4.40 15.63 -5.32
N VAL A 109 5.13 16.65 -4.86
CA VAL A 109 5.86 16.60 -3.58
C VAL A 109 4.86 16.66 -2.43
N GLU A 110 3.89 17.57 -2.52
CA GLU A 110 2.83 17.79 -1.55
C GLU A 110 1.92 16.56 -1.43
N ARG A 111 1.53 15.95 -2.56
CA ARG A 111 0.74 14.71 -2.56
C ARG A 111 1.51 13.53 -1.98
N LEU A 112 2.82 13.46 -2.22
CA LEU A 112 3.67 12.43 -1.63
C LEU A 112 3.83 12.62 -0.12
N GLU A 113 3.99 13.87 0.34
CA GLU A 113 4.01 14.22 1.75
C GLU A 113 2.68 13.85 2.44
N ASP A 114 1.54 14.24 1.87
CA ASP A 114 0.22 13.87 2.38
C ASP A 114 0.06 12.36 2.52
N LEU A 115 0.52 11.59 1.53
CA LEU A 115 0.49 10.12 1.57
C LEU A 115 1.37 9.54 2.68
N VAL A 116 2.58 10.10 2.88
CA VAL A 116 3.49 9.69 3.95
C VAL A 116 2.89 10.01 5.32
N LEU A 117 2.34 11.21 5.50
CA LEU A 117 1.71 11.63 6.74
C LEU A 117 0.45 10.80 7.05
N TYR A 118 -0.37 10.52 6.04
CA TYR A 118 -1.53 9.65 6.16
C TYR A 118 -1.12 8.24 6.62
N LEU A 119 -0.10 7.65 5.99
CA LEU A 119 0.42 6.34 6.40
C LEU A 119 0.97 6.35 7.83
N ARG A 120 1.76 7.36 8.21
CA ARG A 120 2.24 7.53 9.58
C ARG A 120 1.08 7.53 10.57
N ASP A 121 0.02 8.28 10.27
CA ASP A 121 -1.14 8.39 11.15
C ASP A 121 -1.91 7.07 11.25
N CYS A 122 -2.07 6.33 10.13
CA CYS A 122 -2.61 4.98 10.15
C CYS A 122 -1.79 4.02 11.01
N LEU A 123 -0.45 4.07 10.91
CA LEU A 123 0.45 3.22 11.70
C LEU A 123 0.35 3.54 13.20
N ARG A 124 0.41 4.82 13.58
CA ARG A 124 0.28 5.25 14.98
C ARG A 124 -1.08 4.93 15.58
N LYS A 125 -2.14 5.09 14.79
CA LYS A 125 -3.51 4.72 15.19
C LYS A 125 -3.75 3.21 15.09
N GLN A 126 -2.82 2.47 14.50
CA GLN A 126 -2.90 1.03 14.23
C GLN A 126 -4.14 0.65 13.41
N VAL A 127 -4.61 1.55 12.53
CA VAL A 127 -5.83 1.37 11.73
C VAL A 127 -5.58 1.77 10.29
N LEU A 128 -5.71 0.77 9.41
CA LEU A 128 -5.89 0.95 7.97
C LEU A 128 -6.85 -0.11 7.46
N MET A 129 -8.09 0.27 7.20
CA MET A 129 -9.11 -0.66 6.73
C MET A 129 -8.85 -1.11 5.29
N HIS A 130 -9.12 -2.39 5.02
CA HIS A 130 -9.09 -2.97 3.70
C HIS A 130 -10.07 -2.22 2.80
N PHE A 131 -9.60 -1.79 1.64
CA PHE A 131 -10.32 -0.80 0.83
C PHE A 131 -11.68 -1.27 0.31
N PHE A 132 -11.86 -2.56 0.04
CA PHE A 132 -13.10 -3.10 -0.55
C PHE A 132 -13.98 -3.89 0.43
N LEU A 133 -13.48 -4.25 1.62
CA LEU A 133 -14.22 -5.13 2.54
C LEU A 133 -14.88 -4.28 3.62
N GLY A 134 -16.20 -4.30 3.68
CA GLY A 134 -16.97 -3.48 4.61
C GLY A 134 -16.93 -1.98 4.29
N ASN A 135 -16.42 -1.58 3.11
CA ASN A 135 -16.33 -0.18 2.70
C ASN A 135 -17.54 0.24 1.88
N THR A 136 -18.41 1.05 2.49
CA THR A 136 -19.62 1.59 1.86
C THR A 136 -19.41 2.96 1.22
N SER A 137 -18.23 3.57 1.39
CA SER A 137 -17.91 4.92 0.89
C SER A 137 -17.31 4.94 -0.52
N LEU A 138 -17.36 3.82 -1.25
CA LEU A 138 -16.82 3.73 -2.60
C LEU A 138 -17.76 4.38 -3.63
N PRO A 139 -17.21 5.01 -4.70
CA PRO A 139 -18.01 5.54 -5.79
C PRO A 139 -18.86 4.43 -6.44
N GLU A 140 -20.11 4.76 -6.79
CA GLU A 140 -21.03 3.80 -7.42
C GLU A 140 -20.45 3.19 -8.70
N ALA A 141 -19.64 3.95 -9.44
CA ALA A 141 -18.97 3.53 -10.66
C ALA A 141 -18.01 2.33 -10.49
N VAL A 142 -17.51 2.07 -9.28
CA VAL A 142 -16.66 0.90 -9.00
C VAL A 142 -17.48 -0.40 -8.95
N ALA A 143 -18.81 -0.29 -8.76
CA ALA A 143 -19.76 -1.40 -8.71
C ALA A 143 -19.26 -2.55 -7.83
N LEU A 144 -19.13 -2.28 -6.52
CA LEU A 144 -18.69 -3.28 -5.55
C LEU A 144 -19.82 -4.28 -5.24
N PRO A 145 -19.58 -5.61 -5.38
CA PRO A 145 -20.56 -6.64 -5.03
C PRO A 145 -21.09 -6.50 -3.60
N ARG A 146 -22.38 -6.80 -3.41
CA ARG A 146 -23.08 -6.63 -2.13
C ARG A 146 -22.39 -7.35 -0.98
N PHE A 147 -21.93 -8.59 -1.19
CA PHE A 147 -21.26 -9.36 -0.15
C PHE A 147 -19.93 -8.75 0.30
N LEU A 148 -19.22 -8.00 -0.56
CA LEU A 148 -18.00 -7.27 -0.15
C LEU A 148 -18.34 -6.03 0.67
N LYS A 149 -19.44 -5.34 0.33
CA LYS A 149 -19.94 -4.19 1.10
C LYS A 149 -20.43 -4.59 2.50
N GLU A 150 -21.09 -5.74 2.61
CA GLU A 150 -21.65 -6.28 3.86
C GLU A 150 -20.65 -7.10 4.68
N ALA A 151 -19.47 -7.39 4.12
CA ALA A 151 -18.41 -8.09 4.84
C ALA A 151 -17.96 -7.28 6.08
N ALA A 152 -17.54 -7.99 7.13
CA ALA A 152 -16.93 -7.34 8.28
C ALA A 152 -15.69 -6.54 7.82
N PRO A 153 -15.53 -5.28 8.30
CA PRO A 153 -14.36 -4.48 7.94
C PRO A 153 -13.09 -5.14 8.45
N VAL A 154 -12.07 -5.20 7.60
CA VAL A 154 -10.79 -5.86 7.90
C VAL A 154 -9.72 -4.80 8.08
N ASN A 155 -9.07 -4.75 9.24
CA ASN A 155 -7.92 -3.86 9.46
C ASN A 155 -6.63 -4.56 8.99
N LEU A 156 -5.94 -3.97 8.02
CA LEU A 156 -4.70 -4.50 7.44
C LEU A 156 -3.53 -4.48 8.42
N LEU A 157 -3.58 -3.65 9.46
CA LEU A 157 -2.52 -3.52 10.45
C LEU A 157 -2.72 -4.41 11.69
N ALA A 158 -3.85 -5.09 11.80
CA ALA A 158 -4.21 -5.89 12.98
C ALA A 158 -3.27 -7.09 13.24
N ALA A 159 -2.50 -7.51 12.24
CA ALA A 159 -1.54 -8.61 12.37
C ALA A 159 -0.19 -8.19 12.98
N PHE A 160 0.03 -6.90 13.23
CA PHE A 160 1.28 -6.36 13.78
C PHE A 160 1.04 -5.80 15.18
N ASP A 161 2.04 -5.94 16.04
CA ASP A 161 2.02 -5.37 17.38
C ASP A 161 2.33 -3.86 17.35
N GLY A 162 1.83 -3.15 18.36
CA GLY A 162 1.96 -1.68 18.46
C GLY A 162 3.39 -1.16 18.35
N PRO A 163 4.38 -1.72 19.09
CA PRO A 163 5.78 -1.28 18.99
C PRO A 163 6.37 -1.38 17.58
N THR A 164 6.04 -2.45 16.84
CA THR A 164 6.46 -2.62 15.44
C THR A 164 5.85 -1.54 14.54
N LEU A 165 4.57 -1.22 14.72
CA LEU A 165 3.88 -0.19 13.96
C LEU A 165 4.40 1.22 14.29
N ASP A 166 4.71 1.50 15.55
CA ASP A 166 5.31 2.77 15.98
C ASP A 166 6.72 2.96 15.40
N LEU A 167 7.53 1.89 15.43
CA LEU A 167 8.86 1.89 14.81
C LEU A 167 8.76 2.08 13.28
N ALA A 168 7.80 1.43 12.63
CA ALA A 168 7.54 1.64 11.20
C ALA A 168 7.10 3.08 10.92
N ALA A 169 6.26 3.68 11.75
CA ALA A 169 5.83 5.07 11.61
C ALA A 169 7.03 6.04 11.74
N PHE A 170 7.89 5.80 12.73
CA PHE A 170 9.12 6.58 12.92
C PHE A 170 10.07 6.44 11.72
N GLN A 171 10.32 5.21 11.27
CA GLN A 171 11.22 4.95 10.16
C GLN A 171 10.69 5.47 8.81
N LEU A 172 9.37 5.44 8.60
CA LEU A 172 8.72 6.05 7.44
C LEU A 172 9.03 7.55 7.36
N ILE A 173 8.85 8.28 8.46
CA ILE A 173 9.13 9.72 8.50
C ILE A 173 10.61 10.02 8.35
N ASN A 174 11.48 9.27 9.02
CA ASN A 174 12.93 9.45 8.84
C ASN A 174 13.35 9.22 7.39
N THR A 175 12.79 8.20 6.74
CA THR A 175 13.07 7.90 5.33
C THR A 175 12.58 9.02 4.42
N TRP A 176 11.41 9.60 4.70
CA TRP A 176 10.89 10.75 3.97
C TRP A 176 11.76 11.99 4.12
N ILE A 177 12.16 12.35 5.34
CA ILE A 177 13.05 13.48 5.61
C ILE A 177 14.40 13.31 4.89
N GLN A 178 14.91 12.07 4.83
CA GLN A 178 16.16 11.72 4.17
C GLN A 178 16.00 11.53 2.64
N ALA A 179 14.78 11.53 2.10
CA ALA A 179 14.51 11.17 0.71
C ALA A 179 15.33 11.98 -0.31
N PRO A 180 15.51 13.31 -0.18
CA PRO A 180 16.34 14.07 -1.12
C PRO A 180 17.79 13.57 -1.17
N HIS A 181 18.35 13.17 -0.03
CA HIS A 181 19.70 12.62 0.06
C HIS A 181 19.77 11.20 -0.51
N ILE A 182 18.78 10.35 -0.20
CA ILE A 182 18.67 8.97 -0.71
C ILE A 182 18.58 9.00 -2.24
N ILE A 183 17.66 9.78 -2.79
CA ILE A 183 17.47 9.89 -4.24
C ILE A 183 18.75 10.35 -4.92
N ARG A 184 19.45 11.35 -4.36
CA ARG A 184 20.74 11.84 -4.90
C ARG A 184 21.86 10.79 -4.84
N MET A 185 21.91 10.00 -3.77
CA MET A 185 22.94 8.97 -3.60
C MET A 185 22.78 7.83 -4.62
N TYR A 186 21.54 7.40 -4.87
CA TYR A 186 21.22 6.28 -5.76
C TYR A 186 20.98 6.68 -7.23
N SER A 187 20.83 7.96 -7.54
CA SER A 187 20.85 8.49 -8.92
C SER A 187 22.27 8.68 -9.49
N SER A 188 23.30 8.43 -8.69
CA SER A 188 24.69 8.46 -9.16
C SER A 188 24.97 7.26 -10.10
N PRO A 189 25.63 7.46 -11.27
CA PRO A 189 25.90 6.41 -12.26
C PRO A 189 26.61 5.16 -11.74
N ARG A 190 27.23 5.26 -10.56
CA ARG A 190 27.96 4.17 -9.91
C ARG A 190 27.06 3.05 -9.35
N TYR A 191 25.78 3.34 -9.10
CA TYR A 191 24.81 2.36 -8.58
C TYR A 191 23.81 1.87 -9.64
N LEU A 192 23.80 2.48 -10.83
CA LEU A 192 23.10 1.99 -12.01
C LEU A 192 23.96 0.91 -12.70
N ARG A 193 24.13 -0.27 -12.08
CA ARG A 193 24.63 -1.43 -12.83
C ARG A 193 23.49 -1.95 -13.71
N PRO A 194 23.70 -2.14 -15.03
CA PRO A 194 22.80 -2.96 -15.83
C PRO A 194 22.87 -4.38 -15.29
N ALA A 195 21.72 -5.01 -15.06
CA ALA A 195 21.67 -6.45 -14.93
C ALA A 195 22.14 -7.04 -16.28
N LEU A 196 23.37 -7.53 -16.31
CA LEU A 196 23.87 -8.38 -17.39
C LEU A 196 23.06 -9.67 -17.33
N THR A 197 22.17 -9.84 -18.29
CA THR A 197 21.49 -11.10 -18.62
C THR A 197 22.51 -12.12 -19.12
N PRO A 198 22.51 -13.37 -18.63
CA PRO A 198 22.79 -14.52 -19.48
C PRO A 198 21.56 -14.90 -20.32
#